data_AF-A0AA36IUK6-F1
#
_entry.id   AF-A0AA36IUK6-F1
#
_cell.length_a   1.000
_cell.length_b   1.000
_cell.length_c   1.000
_cell.angle_alpha   90.00
_cell.angle_beta   90.00
_cell.angle_gamma   90.00
#
_symmetry.space_group_name_H-M   'P 1'
#
loop_
_entity.id
_entity.type
_entity.pdbx_description
1 polymer ?
#
loop_
_entity_poly.entity_id
_entity_poly.type
_entity_poly.pdbx_seq_one_letter_code
_entity_poly.pdbx_strand_id
1 'polypeptide(L)'
;MVSFAQPSFWQIKYLVNSLSKKNQKTSLTELHNLIAAFGYDAQVFYLRVLLESVPTTQQAGGKGSTQLLVLSSELKDMENEEQFGQVLCQAIADYKESITEEFLQTLCKAGMIDWQRGCEDLGGHL
;
A
#
# COMPACT_ATOMS: atom_id res chain seq x y z
N MET A 1 -8.33 13.14 -24.99
CA MET A 1 -8.34 14.33 -24.11
C MET A 1 -7.30 14.09 -23.03
N VAL A 2 -6.31 14.97 -22.93
CA VAL A 2 -5.30 14.91 -21.85
C VAL A 2 -6.00 15.42 -20.59
N SER A 3 -6.53 14.50 -19.78
CA SER A 3 -7.11 14.84 -18.48
C SER A 3 -5.97 15.41 -17.64
N PHE A 4 -6.05 16.70 -17.30
CA PHE A 4 -5.19 17.32 -16.31
C PHE A 4 -5.29 16.48 -15.05
N ALA A 5 -4.26 15.67 -14.78
CA ALA A 5 -4.16 14.86 -13.58
C ALA A 5 -4.58 15.75 -12.40
N GLN A 6 -5.70 15.38 -11.75
CA GLN A 6 -6.27 16.20 -10.69
C GLN A 6 -5.18 16.48 -9.66
N PRO A 7 -5.04 17.72 -9.15
CA PRO A 7 -4.05 18.08 -8.13
C PRO A 7 -3.96 17.08 -6.96
N SER A 8 -5.06 16.38 -6.69
CA SER A 8 -5.19 15.32 -5.71
C SER A 8 -4.30 14.10 -5.94
N PHE A 9 -4.15 13.58 -7.16
CA PHE A 9 -3.27 12.43 -7.41
C PHE A 9 -1.80 12.81 -7.23
N TRP A 10 -1.43 14.03 -7.61
CA TRP A 10 -0.09 14.55 -7.35
C TRP A 10 0.16 14.72 -5.85
N GLN A 11 -0.85 15.17 -5.10
CA GLN A 11 -0.80 15.29 -3.64
C GLN A 11 -0.67 13.91 -2.96
N ILE A 12 -1.42 12.90 -3.40
CA ILE A 12 -1.26 11.50 -2.94
C ILE A 12 0.19 11.06 -3.14
N LYS A 13 0.73 11.25 -4.36
CA LYS A 13 2.10 10.88 -4.68
C LYS A 13 3.13 11.64 -3.83
N TYR A 14 2.91 12.92 -3.58
CA TYR A 14 3.78 13.73 -2.73
C TYR A 14 3.77 13.26 -1.27
N LEU A 15 2.58 13.03 -0.71
CA LEU A 15 2.41 12.58 0.68
C LEU A 15 3.09 11.22 0.89
N VAL A 16 2.88 10.25 0.00
CA VAL A 16 3.53 8.93 0.08
C VAL A 16 5.06 9.05 0.02
N ASN A 17 5.60 9.82 -0.93
CA ASN A 17 7.05 9.96 -1.09
C ASN A 17 7.71 10.78 0.05
N SER A 18 6.95 11.63 0.72
CA SER A 18 7.43 12.43 1.86
C SER A 18 7.18 11.77 3.22
N LEU A 19 6.63 10.54 3.24
CA LEU A 19 6.38 9.79 4.48
C LEU A 19 7.68 9.62 5.29
N SER A 20 7.55 9.90 6.58
CA SER A 20 8.59 9.74 7.58
C SER A 20 7.94 9.50 8.94
N LYS A 21 8.68 8.94 9.89
CA LYS A 21 8.18 8.69 11.25
C LYS A 21 7.59 9.94 11.94
N LYS A 22 8.01 11.15 11.55
CA LYS A 22 7.56 12.42 12.16
C LYS A 22 6.22 12.92 11.62
N ASN A 23 5.92 12.69 10.34
CA ASN A 23 4.72 13.18 9.68
C ASN A 23 3.71 12.07 9.35
N GLN A 24 4.04 10.80 9.58
CA GLN A 24 3.24 9.64 9.21
C GLN A 24 1.75 9.79 9.58
N LYS A 25 1.43 10.10 10.84
CA LYS A 25 0.02 10.20 11.28
C LYS A 25 -0.75 11.26 10.51
N THR A 26 -0.20 12.47 10.41
CA THR A 26 -0.83 13.60 9.70
C THR A 26 -0.96 13.30 8.22
N SER A 27 0.09 12.76 7.60
CA SER A 27 0.10 12.40 6.18
C SER A 27 -0.90 11.30 5.86
N LEU A 28 -1.06 10.29 6.72
CA LEU A 28 -2.06 9.24 6.55
C LEU A 28 -3.48 9.77 6.69
N THR A 29 -3.75 10.63 7.68
CA THR A 29 -5.07 11.27 7.80
C THR A 29 -5.42 12.08 6.55
N GLU A 30 -4.45 12.82 6.00
CA GLU A 30 -4.65 13.58 4.77
C GLU A 30 -4.85 12.67 3.55
N LEU A 31 -4.08 11.59 3.44
CA LEU A 31 -4.24 10.58 2.39
C LEU A 31 -5.62 9.92 2.45
N HIS A 32 -6.09 9.48 3.61
CA HIS A 32 -7.41 8.89 3.78
C HIS A 32 -8.53 9.88 3.45
N ASN A 33 -8.37 11.16 3.80
CA ASN A 33 -9.34 12.20 3.40
C ASN A 33 -9.39 12.39 1.87
N LEU A 34 -8.24 12.36 1.20
CA LEU A 34 -8.18 12.41 -0.26
C LEU A 34 -8.84 11.16 -0.87
N ILE A 35 -8.51 9.97 -0.36
CA ILE A 35 -9.10 8.71 -0.84
C ILE A 35 -10.62 8.72 -0.65
N ALA A 36 -11.13 9.15 0.50
CA ALA A 36 -12.56 9.27 0.76
C ALA A 36 -13.25 10.27 -0.19
N ALA A 37 -12.57 11.35 -0.60
CA ALA A 37 -13.12 12.35 -1.50
C ALA A 37 -13.17 11.89 -2.97
N PHE A 38 -12.21 11.09 -3.41
CA PHE A 38 -12.06 10.67 -4.82
C PHE A 38 -12.44 9.21 -5.07
N GLY A 39 -12.66 8.43 -4.01
CA GLY A 39 -13.14 7.06 -4.06
C GLY A 39 -12.13 6.07 -4.64
N TYR A 40 -12.67 5.08 -5.35
CA TYR A 40 -11.96 3.87 -5.79
C TYR A 40 -10.68 4.15 -6.57
N ASP A 41 -10.70 5.03 -7.58
CA ASP A 41 -9.52 5.35 -8.39
C ASP A 41 -8.37 5.94 -7.56
N ALA A 42 -8.68 6.76 -6.55
CA ALA A 42 -7.68 7.30 -5.64
C ALA A 42 -7.11 6.24 -4.71
N GLN A 43 -7.92 5.27 -4.28
CA GLN A 43 -7.46 4.15 -3.47
C GLN A 43 -6.49 3.25 -4.26
N VAL A 44 -6.84 2.91 -5.51
CA VAL A 44 -5.97 2.16 -6.42
C VAL A 44 -4.66 2.90 -6.66
N PHE A 45 -4.71 4.20 -6.95
CA PHE A 45 -3.53 5.00 -7.19
C PHE A 45 -2.65 5.16 -5.94
N TYR A 46 -3.26 5.38 -4.77
CA TYR A 46 -2.56 5.44 -3.49
C TYR A 46 -1.77 4.15 -3.24
N LEU A 47 -2.45 3.00 -3.34
CA LEU A 47 -1.82 1.71 -3.11
C LEU A 47 -0.70 1.45 -4.11
N ARG A 48 -0.91 1.77 -5.39
CA ARG A 48 0.13 1.69 -6.42
C ARG A 48 1.37 2.52 -6.06
N VAL A 49 1.20 3.79 -5.68
CA VAL A 49 2.34 4.64 -5.33
C VAL A 49 3.03 4.17 -4.06
N LEU A 50 2.26 3.64 -3.10
CA LEU A 50 2.82 3.06 -1.88
C LEU A 50 3.69 1.83 -2.21
N LEU A 51 3.22 0.95 -3.10
CA LEU A 51 3.99 -0.16 -3.63
C LEU A 51 5.26 0.29 -4.36
N GLU A 52 5.19 1.35 -5.18
CA GLU A 52 6.36 1.98 -5.85
C GLU A 52 7.38 2.55 -4.86
N SER A 53 6.94 2.95 -3.67
CA SER A 53 7.81 3.58 -2.67
C SER A 53 8.54 2.59 -1.75
N VAL A 54 8.17 1.31 -1.76
CA VAL A 54 8.84 0.26 -0.97
C VAL A 54 10.12 -0.18 -1.69
N PRO A 55 11.30 -0.12 -1.03
CA PRO A 55 12.53 -0.60 -1.66
C PRO A 55 12.50 -2.12 -1.86
N THR A 56 12.82 -2.57 -3.07
CA THR A 56 12.89 -3.99 -3.46
C THR A 56 14.08 -4.74 -2.86
N THR A 57 15.08 -4.01 -2.37
CA THR A 57 16.31 -4.54 -1.77
C THR A 57 16.35 -4.19 -0.28
N GLN A 58 16.79 -5.16 0.53
CA GLN A 58 17.02 -5.04 1.98
C GLN A 58 17.98 -3.91 2.38
N GLN A 59 18.56 -3.17 1.42
CA GLN A 59 19.25 -1.91 1.67
C GLN A 59 18.27 -0.75 1.96
N ALA A 60 17.32 -0.97 2.87
CA ALA A 60 16.42 0.06 3.34
C ALA A 60 17.07 0.81 4.51
N GLY A 61 17.74 1.93 4.22
CA GLY A 61 17.88 2.98 5.23
C GLY A 61 16.49 3.39 5.74
N GLY A 62 16.41 3.94 6.97
CA GLY A 62 15.17 4.08 7.77
C GLY A 62 13.95 4.81 7.17
N LYS A 63 14.05 5.33 5.94
CA LYS A 63 12.87 5.74 5.16
C LYS A 63 12.09 4.50 4.70
N GLY A 64 12.68 3.62 3.88
CA GLY A 64 11.99 2.46 3.26
C GLY A 64 11.31 1.50 4.24
N SER A 65 11.79 1.41 5.48
CA SER A 65 11.10 0.69 6.56
C SER A 65 9.75 1.31 6.93
N THR A 66 9.60 2.63 6.83
CA THR A 66 8.38 3.36 7.17
C THR A 66 7.30 3.11 6.12
N GLN A 67 7.63 3.17 4.82
CA GLN A 67 6.66 2.86 3.76
C GLN A 67 6.23 1.39 3.80
N LEU A 68 7.16 0.47 4.09
CA LEU A 68 6.81 -0.94 4.26
C LEU A 68 5.85 -1.16 5.45
N LEU A 69 6.09 -0.51 6.59
CA LEU A 69 5.20 -0.59 7.76
C LEU A 69 3.81 -0.01 7.47
N VAL A 70 3.76 1.11 6.74
CA VAL A 70 2.49 1.71 6.30
C VAL A 70 1.77 0.76 5.35
N LEU A 71 2.46 0.19 4.37
CA LEU A 71 1.88 -0.79 3.44
C LEU A 71 1.29 -1.98 4.18
N SER A 72 2.03 -2.57 5.13
CA SER A 72 1.52 -3.66 5.96
C SER A 72 0.26 -3.27 6.75
N SER A 73 0.23 -2.07 7.34
CA SER A 73 -0.95 -1.58 8.06
C SER A 73 -2.15 -1.41 7.14
N GLU A 74 -1.98 -0.74 6.00
CA GLU A 74 -3.08 -0.47 5.07
C GLU A 74 -3.62 -1.76 4.44
N LEU A 75 -2.75 -2.70 4.07
CA LEU A 75 -3.18 -4.02 3.57
C LEU A 75 -3.99 -4.78 4.62
N LYS A 76 -3.63 -4.63 5.90
CA LYS A 76 -4.36 -5.23 7.02
C LYS A 76 -5.72 -4.58 7.22
N ASP A 77 -5.78 -3.25 7.29
CA ASP A 77 -7.06 -2.54 7.43
C ASP A 77 -8.01 -2.85 6.28
N MET A 78 -7.49 -2.99 5.06
CA MET A 78 -8.29 -3.32 3.89
C MET A 78 -8.65 -4.81 3.77
N GLU A 79 -8.05 -5.74 4.51
CA GLU A 79 -8.25 -7.19 4.28
C GLU A 79 -9.71 -7.63 4.42
N ASN A 80 -10.48 -6.90 5.24
CA ASN A 80 -11.89 -7.17 5.52
C ASN A 80 -12.85 -6.45 4.54
N GLU A 81 -12.32 -5.59 3.65
CA GLU A 81 -13.12 -4.83 2.70
C GLU A 81 -13.44 -5.68 1.45
N GLU A 82 -14.69 -5.64 1.00
CA GLU A 82 -15.16 -6.44 -0.15
C GLU A 82 -14.40 -6.16 -1.46
N GLN A 83 -13.81 -4.96 -1.58
CA GLN A 83 -13.10 -4.51 -2.78
C GLN A 83 -11.58 -4.71 -2.71
N PHE A 84 -11.04 -5.20 -1.60
CA PHE A 84 -9.60 -5.34 -1.38
C PHE A 84 -8.87 -6.02 -2.52
N GLY A 85 -9.34 -7.22 -2.91
CA GLY A 85 -8.72 -8.01 -3.96
C GLY A 85 -8.71 -7.29 -5.31
N GLN A 86 -9.77 -6.52 -5.63
CA GLN A 86 -9.85 -5.76 -6.88
C GLN A 86 -8.88 -4.57 -6.87
N VAL A 87 -8.84 -3.82 -5.77
CA VAL A 87 -7.93 -2.68 -5.59
C VAL A 87 -6.47 -3.13 -5.68
N LEU A 88 -6.12 -4.21 -4.96
CA LEU A 88 -4.76 -4.75 -4.95
C LEU A 88 -4.33 -5.26 -6.34
N CYS A 89 -5.17 -6.08 -6.98
CA CYS A 89 -4.88 -6.57 -8.33
C CYS A 89 -4.74 -5.44 -9.34
N GLN A 90 -5.59 -4.40 -9.25
CA GLN A 90 -5.52 -3.26 -10.16
C GLN A 90 -4.27 -2.42 -9.93
N ALA A 91 -3.90 -2.17 -8.67
CA ALA A 91 -2.69 -1.44 -8.31
C ALA A 91 -1.42 -2.16 -8.78
N ILE A 92 -1.39 -3.50 -8.63
CA ILE A 92 -0.29 -4.36 -9.10
C ILE A 92 -0.27 -4.44 -10.64
N ALA A 93 -1.42 -4.58 -11.31
CA ALA A 93 -1.48 -4.65 -12.76
C ALA A 93 -1.02 -3.35 -13.44
N ASP A 94 -1.29 -2.20 -12.79
CA ASP A 94 -0.88 -0.88 -13.28
C ASP A 94 0.58 -0.53 -12.89
N TYR A 95 1.20 -1.34 -12.03
CA TYR A 95 2.62 -1.30 -11.70
C TYR A 95 3.47 -1.83 -12.87
N LYS A 96 3.81 -0.92 -13.80
CA LYS A 96 4.42 -1.25 -15.11
C LYS A 96 5.90 -1.67 -15.08
N GLU A 97 6.62 -1.46 -13.98
CA GLU A 97 8.04 -1.78 -13.89
C GLU A 97 8.26 -3.03 -13.03
N SER A 98 8.26 -4.19 -13.70
CA SER A 98 8.76 -5.47 -13.20
C SER A 98 8.34 -5.82 -11.77
N ILE A 99 7.18 -6.44 -11.62
CA ILE A 99 6.87 -7.24 -10.43
C ILE A 99 7.98 -8.31 -10.32
N THR A 100 9.01 -8.05 -9.53
CA THR A 100 10.09 -9.01 -9.31
C THR A 100 9.66 -10.02 -8.26
N GLU A 101 10.26 -11.22 -8.32
CA GLU A 101 10.00 -12.25 -7.32
C GLU A 101 10.36 -11.76 -5.90
N GLU A 102 11.40 -10.93 -5.77
CA GLU A 102 11.79 -10.30 -4.50
C GLU A 102 10.75 -9.30 -3.97
N PHE A 103 10.11 -8.54 -4.87
CA PHE A 103 9.00 -7.66 -4.51
C PHE A 103 7.80 -8.48 -4.04
N LEU A 104 7.43 -9.55 -4.75
CA LEU A 104 6.36 -10.45 -4.33
C LEU A 104 6.68 -11.13 -2.99
N GLN A 105 7.92 -11.54 -2.76
CA GLN A 105 8.33 -12.08 -1.45
C GLN A 105 8.24 -11.03 -0.34
N THR A 106 8.54 -9.76 -0.63
CA THR A 106 8.44 -8.66 0.33
C THR A 106 6.98 -8.32 0.63
N LEU A 107 6.13 -8.29 -0.39
CA LEU A 107 4.68 -8.13 -0.26
C LEU A 107 4.05 -9.30 0.50
N CYS A 108 4.43 -10.53 0.15
CA CYS A 108 4.01 -11.72 0.87
C CYS A 108 4.47 -11.64 2.31
N LYS A 109 5.72 -11.28 2.63
CA LYS A 109 6.14 -11.09 4.03
C LYS A 109 5.34 -9.99 4.73
N ALA A 110 5.08 -8.87 4.06
CA ALA A 110 4.31 -7.74 4.59
C ALA A 110 2.85 -8.11 4.89
N GLY A 111 2.22 -8.98 4.08
CA GLY A 111 0.89 -9.54 4.32
C GLY A 111 0.89 -10.81 5.18
N MET A 112 1.98 -11.57 5.22
CA MET A 112 2.11 -12.84 5.97
C MET A 112 2.41 -12.64 7.45
N ILE A 113 2.73 -11.43 7.92
CA ILE A 113 2.83 -11.16 9.37
C ILE A 113 1.51 -11.53 10.08
N ASP A 114 0.36 -11.59 9.37
CA ASP A 114 -0.90 -12.14 9.89
C ASP A 114 -1.41 -13.41 9.17
N TRP A 115 -1.02 -13.74 7.93
CA TRP A 115 -1.43 -15.01 7.30
C TRP A 115 -0.96 -16.25 8.08
N GLN A 116 0.20 -16.20 8.75
CA GLN A 116 0.62 -17.27 9.68
C GLN A 116 -0.28 -17.37 10.91
N ARG A 117 -0.83 -16.24 11.38
CA ARG A 117 -1.68 -16.19 12.59
C ARG A 117 -3.13 -16.61 12.29
N GLY A 118 -3.64 -16.28 11.11
CA GLY A 118 -4.94 -16.77 10.61
C GLY A 118 -4.94 -18.26 10.24
N CYS A 119 -3.81 -18.83 9.80
CA CYS A 119 -3.68 -20.29 9.59
C CYS A 119 -3.59 -21.09 10.90
N GLU A 120 -3.09 -20.50 12.00
CA GLU A 120 -3.11 -21.16 13.32
C GLU A 120 -4.52 -21.24 13.91
N ASP A 121 -5.39 -20.26 13.65
CA ASP A 121 -6.77 -20.23 14.17
C ASP A 121 -7.71 -21.22 13.44
N LEU A 122 -7.47 -21.49 12.16
CA LEU A 122 -8.21 -22.50 11.37
C LEU A 122 -7.66 -23.93 11.50
N GLY A 123 -6.52 -24.12 12.17
CA GLY A 123 -5.93 -25.44 12.47
C GLY A 123 -6.37 -26.04 13.81
N GLY A 124 -7.25 -25.36 14.57
CA GLY A 124 -7.63 -25.71 15.94
C GLY A 124 -9.02 -26.32 16.13
N HIS A 125 -9.72 -26.70 15.06
CA HIS A 125 -10.99 -27.44 15.16
C HIS A 125 -10.91 -28.72 14.31
N LEU A 126 -10.21 -29.70 14.88
CA LEU A 126 -10.45 -31.12 14.67
C LEU A 126 -11.65 -31.56 15.51
#